data_AF-A0A930XXL3-F1
#
_entry.id   AF-A0A930XXL3-F1
#
_cell.length_a   1.000
_cell.length_b   1.000
_cell.length_c   1.000
_cell.angle_alpha   90.00
_cell.angle_beta   90.00
_cell.angle_gamma   90.00
#
_symmetry.space_group_name_H-M   'P 1'
#
loop_
_entity.id
_entity.type
_entity.pdbx_description
1 polymer ?
#
loop_
_entity_poly.entity_id
_entity_poly.type
_entity_poly.pdbx_seq_one_letter_code
_entity_poly.pdbx_strand_id
1 'polypeptide(L)'
;MAPARDPEQFFSSLSSAGRQDVLETLRRLYQRIVLDYFQSPPQVEAQVDAFVQLAYRLDLPVSRILEIHMELMADISKQLKLEHRSEDILLDYRLTLIDVMANLCETYRRATRQVLGYTAEETR
;
A
#
# COMPACT_ATOMS: atom_id res chain seq x y z
N MET A 1 10.58 -3.75 -13.29
CA MET A 1 9.86 -4.86 -13.95
C MET A 1 8.80 -5.33 -12.96
N ALA A 2 7.50 -5.33 -13.30
CA ALA A 2 6.50 -5.93 -12.41
C ALA A 2 6.45 -7.44 -12.72
N PRO A 3 7.00 -8.30 -11.86
CA PRO A 3 7.10 -9.73 -12.17
C PRO A 3 5.70 -10.37 -12.25
N ALA A 4 5.62 -11.48 -12.99
CA ALA A 4 4.49 -12.39 -12.88
C ALA A 4 4.29 -12.78 -11.41
N ARG A 5 3.03 -12.78 -10.96
CA ARG A 5 2.69 -13.05 -9.57
C ARG A 5 2.38 -14.52 -9.38
N ASP A 6 2.75 -15.05 -8.23
CA ASP A 6 2.58 -16.45 -7.87
C ASP A 6 1.31 -16.62 -7.02
N PRO A 7 0.27 -17.32 -7.50
CA PRO A 7 -0.97 -17.54 -6.75
C PRO A 7 -0.79 -18.22 -5.40
N GLU A 8 0.28 -19.00 -5.21
CA GLU A 8 0.57 -19.63 -3.92
C GLU A 8 0.99 -18.61 -2.86
N GLN A 9 1.51 -17.46 -3.30
CA GLN A 9 1.92 -16.35 -2.43
C GLN A 9 0.82 -15.31 -2.21
N PHE A 10 -0.35 -15.47 -2.82
CA PHE A 10 -1.44 -14.51 -2.64
C PHE A 10 -1.91 -14.47 -1.19
N PHE A 11 -2.34 -13.30 -0.76
CA PHE A 11 -2.87 -13.08 0.58
C PHE A 11 -4.00 -14.06 0.92
N SER A 12 -4.85 -14.41 -0.05
CA SER A 12 -5.91 -15.41 0.10
C SER A 12 -5.39 -16.84 0.31
N SER A 13 -4.19 -17.16 -0.14
CA SER A 13 -3.58 -18.49 -0.05
C SER A 13 -2.78 -18.68 1.25
N LEU A 14 -2.41 -17.59 1.92
CA LEU A 14 -1.67 -17.61 3.18
C LEU A 14 -2.49 -18.18 4.36
N SER A 15 -1.78 -18.81 5.29
CA SER A 15 -2.33 -19.20 6.61
C SER A 15 -2.73 -17.98 7.43
N SER A 16 -3.54 -18.16 8.47
CA SER A 16 -3.96 -17.06 9.34
C SER A 16 -2.76 -16.33 9.97
N ALA A 17 -1.73 -17.08 10.40
CA ALA A 17 -0.50 -16.50 10.95
C ALA A 17 0.27 -15.71 9.89
N GLY A 18 0.46 -16.29 8.69
CA GLY A 18 1.15 -15.60 7.60
C GLY A 18 0.44 -14.33 7.13
N ARG A 19 -0.90 -14.34 7.10
CA ARG A 19 -1.70 -13.14 6.82
C ARG A 19 -1.46 -12.06 7.87
N GLN A 20 -1.39 -12.43 9.15
CA GLN A 20 -1.15 -11.48 10.23
C GLN A 20 0.26 -10.87 10.14
N ASP A 21 1.29 -11.68 9.93
CA ASP A 21 2.68 -11.21 9.78
C ASP A 21 2.83 -10.21 8.63
N VAL A 22 2.17 -10.50 7.50
CA VAL A 22 2.10 -9.60 6.34
C VAL A 22 1.38 -8.30 6.68
N LEU A 23 0.21 -8.36 7.32
CA LEU A 23 -0.55 -7.17 7.67
C LEU A 23 0.21 -6.27 8.65
N GLU A 24 0.92 -6.85 9.62
CA GLU A 24 1.79 -6.09 10.51
C GLU A 24 2.95 -5.42 9.77
N THR A 25 3.53 -6.11 8.79
CA THR A 25 4.57 -5.55 7.93
C THR A 25 4.04 -4.38 7.11
N LEU A 26 2.88 -4.54 6.48
CA LEU A 26 2.21 -3.48 5.72
C LEU A 26 1.85 -2.29 6.61
N ARG A 27 1.33 -2.52 7.82
CA ARG A 27 1.06 -1.47 8.81
C ARG A 27 2.32 -0.67 9.15
N ARG A 28 3.45 -1.34 9.42
CA ARG A 28 4.73 -0.67 9.72
C ARG A 28 5.23 0.16 8.53
N LEU A 29 5.12 -0.36 7.31
CA LEU A 29 5.49 0.39 6.10
C LEU A 29 4.58 1.61 5.93
N TYR A 30 3.27 1.43 6.05
CA TYR A 30 2.28 2.50 5.89
C TYR A 30 2.44 3.60 6.94
N GLN A 31 2.72 3.23 8.19
CA GLN A 31 3.02 4.19 9.25
C GLN A 31 4.22 5.07 8.91
N ARG A 32 5.29 4.50 8.34
CA ARG A 32 6.45 5.28 7.90
C ARG A 32 6.08 6.26 6.80
N ILE A 33 5.32 5.82 5.79
CA ILE A 33 4.83 6.68 4.72
C ILE A 33 4.08 7.88 5.31
N VAL A 34 3.12 7.62 6.21
CA VAL A 34 2.30 8.69 6.82
C VAL A 34 3.14 9.68 7.62
N LEU A 35 4.09 9.20 8.44
CA LEU A 35 4.93 10.08 9.27
C LEU A 35 5.88 10.94 8.43
N ASP A 36 6.42 10.40 7.35
CA ASP A 36 7.41 11.07 6.51
C ASP A 36 6.77 11.88 5.36
N TYR A 37 5.47 11.68 5.08
CA TYR A 37 4.77 12.13 3.85
C TYR A 37 5.01 13.62 3.52
N PHE A 38 4.85 14.49 4.52
CA PHE A 38 4.98 15.94 4.34
C PHE A 38 6.39 16.48 4.64
N GLN A 39 7.32 15.61 5.04
CA GLN A 39 8.65 16.01 5.53
C GLN A 39 9.78 15.66 4.57
N SER A 40 9.69 14.51 3.89
CA SER A 40 10.84 13.93 3.17
C SER A 40 10.45 13.26 1.84
N PRO A 41 10.24 14.01 0.74
CA PRO A 41 9.70 13.45 -0.52
C PRO A 41 10.47 12.25 -1.10
N PRO A 42 11.83 12.24 -1.17
CA PRO A 42 12.55 11.09 -1.72
C PRO A 42 12.43 9.82 -0.86
N GLN A 43 12.33 9.98 0.46
CA GLN A 43 12.16 8.86 1.39
C GLN A 43 10.76 8.27 1.28
N VAL A 44 9.75 9.13 1.13
CA VAL A 44 8.35 8.73 0.94
C VAL A 44 8.20 7.93 -0.35
N GLU A 45 8.79 8.36 -1.46
CA GLU A 45 8.73 7.62 -2.74
C GLU A 45 9.22 6.17 -2.58
N ALA A 46 10.38 5.98 -1.93
CA ALA A 46 10.92 4.64 -1.67
C ALA A 46 10.04 3.80 -0.74
N GLN A 47 9.40 4.42 0.26
CA GLN A 47 8.50 3.74 1.17
C GLN A 47 7.18 3.35 0.49
N VAL A 48 6.65 4.22 -0.37
CA VAL A 48 5.46 3.96 -1.18
C VAL A 48 5.73 2.80 -2.13
N ASP A 49 6.85 2.78 -2.85
CA ASP A 49 7.24 1.63 -3.68
C ASP A 49 7.37 0.36 -2.82
N ALA A 50 8.07 0.47 -1.68
CA ALA A 50 8.07 -0.48 -0.56
C ALA A 50 6.74 -1.22 -0.35
N PHE A 51 5.74 -0.43 0.01
CA PHE A 51 4.40 -0.87 0.33
C PHE A 51 3.67 -1.43 -0.89
N VAL A 52 3.72 -0.72 -2.02
CA VAL A 52 3.00 -1.05 -3.25
C VAL A 52 3.49 -2.36 -3.84
N GLN A 53 4.80 -2.59 -3.88
CA GLN A 53 5.36 -3.85 -4.41
C GLN A 53 4.93 -5.06 -3.58
N LEU A 54 4.87 -4.92 -2.26
CA LEU A 54 4.40 -5.98 -1.37
C LEU A 54 2.90 -6.22 -1.58
N ALA A 55 2.09 -5.16 -1.58
CA ALA A 55 0.65 -5.26 -1.79
C ALA A 55 0.30 -5.87 -3.16
N TYR A 56 1.01 -5.46 -4.22
CA TYR A 56 0.85 -5.99 -5.57
C TYR A 56 1.21 -7.47 -5.65
N ARG A 57 2.37 -7.86 -5.11
CA ARG A 57 2.84 -9.26 -5.13
C ARG A 57 1.86 -10.22 -4.46
N LEU A 58 1.27 -9.79 -3.35
CA LEU A 58 0.35 -10.58 -2.56
C LEU A 58 -1.10 -10.52 -3.07
N ASP A 59 -1.38 -9.79 -4.16
CA ASP A 59 -2.74 -9.53 -4.64
C ASP A 59 -3.65 -9.02 -3.50
N LEU A 60 -3.13 -8.07 -2.72
CA LEU A 60 -3.79 -7.58 -1.53
C LEU A 60 -5.10 -6.85 -1.90
N PRO A 61 -6.25 -7.21 -1.29
CA PRO A 61 -7.50 -6.49 -1.52
C PRO A 61 -7.36 -5.01 -1.15
N VAL A 62 -7.85 -4.11 -1.99
CA VAL A 62 -7.82 -2.65 -1.73
C VAL A 62 -8.51 -2.29 -0.41
N SER A 63 -9.54 -3.04 -0.01
CA SER A 63 -10.20 -2.88 1.29
C SER A 63 -9.22 -3.02 2.47
N ARG A 64 -8.22 -3.91 2.38
CA ARG A 64 -7.19 -4.05 3.42
C ARG A 64 -6.29 -2.82 3.53
N ILE A 65 -6.00 -2.15 2.41
CA ILE A 65 -5.21 -0.91 2.42
C ILE A 65 -6.02 0.20 3.12
N LEU A 66 -7.31 0.29 2.82
CA LEU A 66 -8.23 1.24 3.48
C LEU A 66 -8.32 0.96 4.99
N GLU A 67 -8.45 -0.31 5.39
CA GLU A 67 -8.47 -0.71 6.79
C GLU A 67 -7.18 -0.29 7.52
N ILE A 68 -6.00 -0.57 6.94
CA ILE A 68 -4.71 -0.16 7.50
C ILE A 68 -4.66 1.37 7.70
N HIS A 69 -5.11 2.14 6.70
CA HIS A 69 -5.17 3.59 6.81
C HIS A 69 -6.09 4.04 7.94
N MET A 70 -7.31 3.51 7.99
CA MET A 70 -8.32 3.90 8.99
C MET A 70 -7.90 3.56 10.42
N GLU A 71 -7.30 2.38 10.63
CA GLU A 71 -6.77 1.96 11.93
C GLU A 71 -5.64 2.88 12.38
N LEU A 72 -4.71 3.22 11.48
CA LEU A 72 -3.64 4.15 11.79
C LEU A 72 -4.16 5.56 12.11
N MET A 73 -5.13 6.07 11.36
CA MET A 73 -5.77 7.37 11.65
C MET A 73 -6.44 7.36 13.02
N ALA A 74 -7.10 6.26 13.40
CA ALA A 74 -7.70 6.11 14.73
C ALA A 74 -6.64 6.11 15.84
N ASP A 75 -5.47 5.50 15.60
CA ASP A 75 -4.39 5.50 16.59
C ASP A 75 -3.71 6.87 16.72
N ILE A 76 -3.48 7.58 15.61
CA ILE A 76 -2.97 8.96 15.65
C ILE A 76 -3.99 9.89 16.32
N SER A 77 -5.28 9.76 16.02
CA SER A 77 -6.37 10.50 16.69
C SER A 77 -6.32 10.36 18.21
N LYS A 78 -6.17 9.13 18.72
CA LYS A 78 -6.04 8.88 20.16
C LYS A 78 -4.83 9.63 20.74
N GLN A 79 -3.68 9.58 20.07
CA GLN A 79 -2.46 10.27 20.53
C GLN A 79 -2.63 11.80 20.53
N LEU A 80 -3.19 12.37 19.45
CA LEU A 80 -3.43 13.81 19.36
C LEU A 80 -4.37 14.30 20.47
N LYS A 81 -5.41 13.53 20.82
CA LYS A 81 -6.30 13.84 21.95
C LYS A 81 -5.58 13.84 23.29
N LEU A 82 -4.69 12.87 23.52
CA LEU A 82 -3.86 12.84 24.74
C LEU A 82 -2.93 14.04 24.81
N GLU A 83 -2.37 14.45 23.67
CA GLU A 83 -1.50 15.64 23.54
C GLU A 83 -2.27 16.97 23.50
N HIS A 84 -3.60 16.96 23.54
CA HIS A 84 -4.47 18.15 23.40
C HIS A 84 -4.21 18.94 22.10
N ARG A 85 -3.94 18.23 21.01
CA ARG A 85 -3.68 18.78 19.67
C ARG A 85 -4.90 18.64 18.77
N SER A 86 -5.01 19.51 17.75
CA SER A 86 -6.05 19.39 16.72
C SER A 86 -5.88 18.12 15.89
N GLU A 87 -7.00 17.54 15.48
CA GLU A 87 -7.08 16.37 14.60
C GLU A 87 -7.16 16.73 13.11
N ASP A 88 -7.14 18.03 12.75
CA ASP A 88 -7.30 18.49 11.36
C ASP A 88 -6.28 17.88 10.40
N ILE A 89 -5.05 17.64 10.89
CA ILE A 89 -3.97 16.99 10.13
C ILE A 89 -4.34 15.61 9.60
N LEU A 90 -5.30 14.91 10.24
CA LEU A 90 -5.76 13.60 9.78
C LEU A 90 -6.45 13.68 8.41
N LEU A 91 -7.04 14.83 8.07
CA LEU A 91 -7.66 15.05 6.77
C LEU A 91 -6.60 15.12 5.67
N ASP A 92 -5.41 15.65 5.97
CA ASP A 92 -4.32 15.78 5.00
C ASP A 92 -3.74 14.42 4.63
N TYR A 93 -3.74 13.45 5.55
CA TYR A 93 -3.31 12.06 5.26
C TYR A 93 -4.23 11.33 4.27
N ARG A 94 -5.38 11.89 3.90
CA ARG A 94 -6.14 11.39 2.74
C ARG A 94 -5.34 11.48 1.45
N LEU A 95 -4.47 12.48 1.31
CA LEU A 95 -3.54 12.59 0.17
C LEU A 95 -2.56 11.42 0.14
N THR A 96 -2.06 11.00 1.31
CA THR A 96 -1.18 9.84 1.45
C THR A 96 -1.87 8.55 0.98
N LEU A 97 -3.13 8.35 1.33
CA LEU A 97 -3.91 7.21 0.86
C LEU A 97 -4.11 7.24 -0.66
N ILE A 98 -4.47 8.41 -1.21
CA ILE A 98 -4.66 8.61 -2.65
C ILE A 98 -3.36 8.28 -3.41
N ASP A 99 -2.22 8.74 -2.92
CA ASP A 99 -0.92 8.50 -3.56
C ASP A 99 -0.53 7.02 -3.57
N VAL A 100 -0.68 6.33 -2.44
CA VAL A 100 -0.45 4.88 -2.35
C VAL A 100 -1.38 4.11 -3.30
N MET A 101 -2.65 4.47 -3.35
CA MET A 101 -3.61 3.85 -4.28
C MET A 101 -3.25 4.13 -5.74
N ALA A 102 -2.85 5.36 -6.07
CA ALA A 102 -2.45 5.72 -7.43
C ALA A 102 -1.23 4.92 -7.89
N ASN A 103 -0.21 4.78 -7.05
CA ASN A 103 0.96 3.96 -7.34
C ASN A 103 0.62 2.48 -7.51
N LEU A 104 -0.30 1.95 -6.69
CA LEU A 104 -0.78 0.57 -6.86
C LEU A 104 -1.55 0.39 -8.16
N CYS A 105 -2.47 1.30 -8.49
CA CYS A 105 -3.21 1.27 -9.75
C CYS A 105 -2.28 1.34 -10.97
N GLU A 106 -1.28 2.19 -10.92
CA GLU A 106 -0.26 2.31 -11.97
C GLU A 106 0.54 1.01 -12.12
N THR A 107 0.87 0.35 -11.01
CA THR A 107 1.55 -0.96 -11.00
C THR A 107 0.71 -2.03 -11.70
N TYR A 108 -0.58 -2.16 -11.33
CA TYR A 108 -1.52 -3.06 -12.02
C TYR A 108 -1.64 -2.73 -13.50
N ARG A 109 -1.81 -1.45 -13.86
CA ARG A 109 -1.94 -0.99 -15.25
C ARG A 109 -0.73 -1.37 -16.09
N ARG A 110 0.49 -1.25 -15.54
CA ARG A 110 1.73 -1.66 -16.21
C ARG A 110 1.80 -3.17 -16.40
N ALA A 111 1.46 -3.94 -15.37
CA ALA A 111 1.46 -5.40 -15.44
C ALA A 111 0.50 -5.93 -16.52
N THR A 112 -0.74 -5.42 -16.57
CA THR A 112 -1.72 -5.81 -17.59
C THR A 112 -1.26 -5.48 -19.01
N ARG A 113 -0.68 -4.29 -19.23
CA ARG A 113 -0.15 -3.91 -20.54
C ARG A 113 0.97 -4.82 -21.02
N GLN A 114 1.82 -5.30 -20.12
CA GLN A 114 2.88 -6.23 -20.48
C GLN A 114 2.28 -7.56 -20.94
N VAL A 115 1.38 -8.15 -20.16
CA VAL A 115 0.70 -9.41 -20.53
C VAL A 115 -0.01 -9.29 -21.89
N LEU A 116 -0.74 -8.21 -22.12
CA LEU A 116 -1.42 -7.97 -23.41
C LEU A 116 -0.44 -7.66 -24.55
N GLY A 117 0.68 -6.99 -24.26
CA GLY A 117 1.74 -6.73 -25.24
C GLY A 117 2.42 -8.01 -25.72
N TYR A 118 2.67 -8.97 -24.82
CA TYR A 118 3.17 -10.31 -25.17
C TYR A 118 2.22 -11.05 -26.10
N THR A 119 0.91 -11.01 -25.83
CA THR A 119 -0.08 -11.69 -26.69
C THR A 119 -0.20 -11.09 -28.09
N ALA A 120 0.12 -9.80 -28.27
CA ALA A 120 0.03 -9.13 -29.58
C ALA A 120 1.22 -9.44 -30.51
N GLU A 121 2.39 -9.77 -29.96
CA GLU A 121 3.59 -10.12 -30.73
C GLU A 121 3.63 -11.60 -31.16
N GLU A 122 2.92 -12.49 -30.45
CA GLU A 122 2.82 -13.94 -30.79
C GLU A 122 1.81 -14.25 -31.92
N THR A 123 1.10 -13.25 -32.45
CA THR A 123 0.12 -13.42 -33.53
C THR A 123 0.61 -12.90 -34.89
N ARG A 124 1.93 -12.73 -35.09
CA ARG A 124 2.53 -12.30 -36.36
C ARG A 124 3.50 -13.31 -36.94
#